data_AF-A0A6D2I1T5-F1
#
_entry.id   AF-A0A6D2I1T5-F1
#
_cell.length_a   1.000
_cell.length_b   1.000
_cell.length_c   1.000
_cell.angle_alpha   90.00
_cell.angle_beta   90.00
_cell.angle_gamma   90.00
#
_symmetry.space_group_name_H-M   'P 1'
#
loop_
_entity.id
_entity.type
_entity.pdbx_description
1 polymer ?
#
loop_
_entity_poly.entity_id
_entity_poly.type
_entity_poly.pdbx_seq_one_letter_code
_entity_poly.pdbx_strand_id
1 'polypeptide(L)'
;MCFVGWSKKRAESIQGDESIQGEYTKRAQEKREMDFHELEEIRLDAYESLRIYKERTKAFHDKRIVPKVFKAGDDVLLYNSRLKLFPGKLKSRWSGPFKVKEVLPYGDITLVNQNGVEFMVTVTG
;
A
#
# COMPACT_ATOMS: atom_id res chain seq x y z
N MET A 1 -12.29 -45.24 -62.71
CA MET A 1 -11.05 -44.58 -62.23
C MET A 1 -11.28 -43.36 -61.30
N CYS A 2 -12.46 -43.16 -60.70
CA CYS A 2 -12.74 -41.91 -59.93
C CYS A 2 -12.43 -41.99 -58.42
N PHE A 3 -12.34 -43.18 -57.83
CA PHE A 3 -12.18 -43.37 -56.38
C PHE A 3 -10.79 -42.95 -55.85
N VAL A 4 -9.72 -43.23 -56.61
CA VAL A 4 -8.35 -42.91 -56.19
C VAL A 4 -8.10 -41.40 -56.24
N GLY A 5 -8.63 -40.71 -57.25
CA GLY A 5 -8.55 -39.25 -57.35
C GLY A 5 -9.32 -38.52 -56.24
N TRP A 6 -10.44 -39.08 -55.78
CA TRP A 6 -11.21 -38.50 -54.67
C TRP A 6 -10.52 -38.70 -53.32
N SER A 7 -9.90 -39.87 -53.11
CA SER A 7 -9.08 -40.14 -51.93
C SER A 7 -7.87 -39.22 -51.83
N LYS A 8 -7.14 -39.06 -52.95
CA LYS A 8 -5.96 -38.19 -53.00
C LYS A 8 -6.32 -36.71 -52.74
N LYS A 9 -7.39 -36.22 -53.37
CA LYS A 9 -7.86 -34.85 -53.19
C LYS A 9 -8.37 -34.57 -51.76
N ARG A 10 -8.99 -35.57 -51.11
CA ARG A 10 -9.42 -35.48 -49.70
C ARG A 10 -8.23 -35.41 -48.75
N ALA A 11 -7.20 -36.24 -48.95
CA ALA A 11 -6.00 -36.23 -48.13
C ALA A 11 -5.24 -34.89 -48.24
N GLU A 12 -5.13 -34.33 -49.44
CA GLU A 12 -4.52 -33.01 -49.67
C GLU A 12 -5.31 -31.88 -48.99
N SER A 13 -6.65 -31.95 -48.97
CA SER A 13 -7.49 -30.99 -48.24
C SER A 13 -7.31 -31.08 -46.72
N ILE A 14 -7.26 -32.28 -46.16
CA ILE A 14 -7.06 -32.50 -44.72
C ILE A 14 -5.66 -32.01 -44.29
N GLN A 15 -4.64 -32.28 -45.11
CA GLN A 15 -3.28 -31.79 -44.89
C GLN A 15 -3.23 -30.24 -44.89
N GLY A 16 -4.02 -29.61 -45.76
CA GLY A 16 -4.21 -28.15 -45.81
C GLY A 16 -4.81 -27.61 -44.51
N ASP A 17 -5.93 -28.18 -44.05
CA ASP A 17 -6.60 -27.73 -42.82
C ASP A 17 -5.74 -27.94 -41.56
N GLU A 18 -5.01 -29.04 -41.45
CA GLU A 18 -4.10 -29.29 -40.32
C GLU A 18 -2.93 -28.31 -40.28
N SER A 19 -2.37 -27.95 -41.45
CA SER A 19 -1.28 -26.96 -41.53
C SER A 19 -1.74 -25.54 -41.18
N ILE A 20 -2.95 -25.15 -41.61
CA ILE A 20 -3.57 -23.87 -41.27
C ILE A 20 -3.88 -23.81 -39.77
N GLN A 21 -4.38 -24.90 -39.20
CA GLN A 21 -4.68 -24.99 -37.76
C GLN A 21 -3.40 -24.93 -36.91
N GLY A 22 -2.31 -25.56 -37.36
CA GLY A 22 -0.99 -25.47 -36.71
C GLY A 22 -0.41 -24.05 -36.73
N GLU A 23 -0.57 -23.32 -37.84
CA GLU A 23 -0.11 -21.94 -37.93
C GLU A 23 -0.97 -20.98 -37.09
N TYR A 24 -2.29 -21.19 -37.05
CA TYR A 24 -3.21 -20.40 -36.21
C TYR A 24 -2.91 -20.58 -34.72
N THR A 25 -2.69 -21.82 -34.27
CA THR A 25 -2.36 -22.10 -32.85
C THR A 25 -1.02 -21.48 -32.44
N LYS A 26 -0.02 -21.49 -33.33
CA LYS A 26 1.27 -20.83 -33.10
C LYS A 26 1.13 -19.31 -32.96
N ARG A 27 0.43 -18.65 -33.89
CA ARG A 27 0.16 -17.20 -33.80
C ARG A 27 -0.66 -16.83 -32.56
N ALA A 28 -1.62 -17.67 -32.18
CA ALA A 28 -2.40 -17.49 -30.96
C ALA A 28 -1.57 -17.70 -29.67
N GLN A 29 -0.53 -18.52 -29.72
CA GLN A 29 0.41 -18.67 -28.61
C GLN A 29 1.32 -17.45 -28.48
N GLU A 30 1.94 -17.01 -29.59
CA GLU A 30 2.81 -15.82 -29.62
C GLU A 30 2.06 -14.57 -29.14
N LYS A 31 0.79 -14.41 -29.56
CA LYS A 31 -0.06 -13.31 -29.08
C LYS A 31 -0.28 -13.37 -27.56
N ARG A 32 -0.55 -14.56 -27.01
CA ARG A 32 -0.74 -14.73 -25.55
C ARG A 32 0.54 -14.46 -24.76
N GLU A 33 1.69 -14.83 -25.31
CA GLU A 33 3.00 -14.53 -24.69
C GLU A 33 3.26 -13.02 -24.67
N MET A 34 2.97 -12.32 -25.77
CA MET A 34 3.06 -10.85 -25.84
C MET A 34 2.10 -10.16 -24.85
N ASP A 35 0.83 -10.59 -24.84
CA ASP A 35 -0.18 -10.04 -23.92
C ASP A 35 0.25 -10.24 -22.45
N PHE A 36 0.89 -11.37 -22.12
CA PHE A 36 1.39 -11.65 -20.78
C PHE A 36 2.55 -10.72 -20.38
N HIS A 37 3.51 -10.49 -21.29
CA HIS A 37 4.61 -9.57 -21.05
C HIS A 37 4.12 -8.13 -20.83
N GLU A 38 3.17 -7.67 -21.63
CA GLU A 38 2.57 -6.34 -21.46
C GLU A 38 1.90 -6.19 -20.08
N LEU A 39 1.16 -7.20 -19.63
CA LEU A 39 0.55 -7.21 -18.30
C LEU A 39 1.59 -7.18 -17.18
N GLU A 40 2.71 -7.88 -17.35
CA GLU A 40 3.79 -7.92 -16.36
C GLU A 40 4.51 -6.57 -16.26
N GLU A 41 4.76 -5.90 -17.39
CA GLU A 41 5.30 -4.54 -17.44
C GLU A 41 4.38 -3.54 -16.73
N ILE A 42 3.07 -3.54 -17.04
CA ILE A 42 2.08 -2.67 -16.39
C ILE A 42 2.08 -2.89 -14.87
N ARG A 43 2.19 -4.14 -14.43
CA ARG A 43 2.22 -4.48 -12.99
C ARG A 43 3.47 -3.94 -12.32
N LEU A 44 4.64 -4.07 -12.95
CA LEU A 44 5.90 -3.56 -12.43
C LEU A 44 5.87 -2.03 -12.33
N ASP A 45 5.39 -1.33 -13.36
CA ASP A 45 5.22 0.12 -13.36
C ASP A 45 4.29 0.60 -12.24
N ALA A 46 3.19 -0.12 -12.02
CA ALA A 46 2.26 0.17 -10.92
C ALA A 46 2.94 0.03 -9.54
N TYR A 47 3.79 -0.98 -9.35
CA TYR A 47 4.53 -1.15 -8.11
C TYR A 47 5.62 -0.08 -7.91
N GLU A 48 6.36 0.26 -8.96
CA GLU A 48 7.37 1.32 -8.89
C GLU A 48 6.75 2.68 -8.60
N SER A 49 5.68 3.04 -9.32
CA SER A 49 4.96 4.29 -9.08
C SER A 49 4.35 4.37 -7.68
N LEU A 50 3.79 3.27 -7.17
CA LEU A 50 3.29 3.19 -5.80
C LEU A 50 4.42 3.37 -4.77
N ARG A 51 5.57 2.74 -4.99
CA ARG A 51 6.75 2.87 -4.14
C ARG A 51 7.21 4.34 -4.09
N ILE A 52 7.38 4.96 -5.25
CA ILE A 52 7.79 6.36 -5.38
C ILE A 52 6.78 7.29 -4.69
N TYR A 53 5.49 7.05 -4.87
CA TYR A 53 4.45 7.85 -4.23
C TYR A 53 4.52 7.78 -2.70
N LYS A 54 4.64 6.56 -2.14
CA LYS A 54 4.77 6.34 -0.70
C LYS A 54 6.04 6.99 -0.14
N GLU A 55 7.17 6.84 -0.82
CA GLU A 55 8.44 7.46 -0.43
C GLU A 55 8.36 8.98 -0.44
N ARG A 56 7.81 9.58 -1.50
CA ARG A 56 7.62 11.04 -1.58
C ARG A 56 6.69 11.55 -0.48
N THR A 57 5.59 10.86 -0.22
CA THR A 57 4.64 11.22 0.83
C THR A 57 5.29 11.15 2.21
N LYS A 58 6.04 10.08 2.48
CA LYS A 58 6.81 9.92 3.72
C LYS A 58 7.84 11.03 3.86
N ALA A 59 8.68 11.25 2.85
CA ALA A 59 9.71 12.29 2.90
C ALA A 59 9.11 13.69 3.10
N PHE A 60 7.96 13.99 2.49
CA PHE A 60 7.26 15.25 2.71
C PHE A 60 6.67 15.35 4.13
N HIS A 61 6.11 14.26 4.65
CA HIS A 61 5.59 14.20 6.01
C HIS A 61 6.72 14.39 7.04
N ASP A 62 7.79 13.61 6.92
CA ASP A 62 8.94 13.63 7.82
C ASP A 62 9.61 15.02 7.83
N LYS A 63 9.71 15.69 6.68
CA LYS A 63 10.21 17.08 6.59
C LYS A 63 9.36 18.10 7.36
N ARG A 64 8.08 17.80 7.58
CA ARG A 64 7.13 18.69 8.28
C ARG A 64 7.00 18.38 9.76
N ILE A 65 7.49 17.22 10.21
CA ILE A 65 7.53 16.88 11.63
C ILE A 65 8.61 17.74 12.27
N VAL A 66 8.19 18.71 13.09
CA VAL A 66 9.10 19.49 13.92
C VAL A 66 9.25 18.77 15.25
N PRO A 67 10.46 18.28 15.62
CA PRO A 67 10.66 17.62 16.89
C PRO A 67 10.37 18.60 18.01
N LYS A 68 9.37 18.29 18.84
CA LYS A 68 9.05 19.08 20.02
C LYS A 68 9.81 18.52 21.21
N VAL A 69 10.75 19.30 21.73
CA VAL A 69 11.46 18.97 22.97
C VAL A 69 10.63 19.50 24.13
N PHE A 70 10.24 18.60 25.02
CA PHE A 70 9.53 18.93 26.25
C PHE A 70 10.52 19.22 27.38
N LYS A 71 10.18 20.16 28.26
CA LYS A 71 10.94 20.47 29.47
C LYS A 71 10.07 20.25 30.71
N ALA A 72 10.71 19.99 31.84
CA ALA A 72 10.03 19.97 33.12
C ALA A 72 9.34 21.33 33.38
N GLY A 73 8.06 21.30 33.74
CA GLY A 73 7.21 22.46 33.98
C GLY A 73 6.30 22.86 32.81
N ASP A 74 6.49 22.30 31.61
CA ASP A 74 5.62 22.59 30.46
C ASP A 74 4.19 22.06 30.67
N ASP A 75 3.20 22.84 30.24
CA ASP A 75 1.79 22.39 30.18
C ASP A 75 1.53 21.70 28.83
N VAL A 76 1.08 20.45 28.88
CA VAL A 76 0.84 19.60 27.71
C VAL A 76 -0.57 19.02 27.71
N LEU A 77 -1.11 18.77 26.51
CA LEU A 77 -2.39 18.09 26.33
C LEU A 77 -2.14 16.63 25.93
N LEU A 78 -2.92 15.71 26.49
CA LEU A 78 -2.81 14.29 26.16
C LEU A 78 -3.79 13.92 25.05
N TYR A 79 -3.29 13.35 23.96
CA TYR A 79 -4.15 12.81 22.91
C TYR A 79 -4.65 11.41 23.26
N ASN A 80 -5.96 11.22 23.26
CA ASN A 80 -6.56 9.90 23.49
C ASN A 80 -6.76 9.16 22.16
N SER A 81 -5.94 8.15 21.89
CA SER A 81 -6.02 7.32 20.67
C SER A 81 -7.23 6.35 20.67
N ARG A 82 -7.74 5.97 21.85
CA ARG A 82 -8.78 4.95 22.01
C ARG A 82 -10.20 5.49 21.87
N LEU A 83 -10.41 6.80 21.91
CA LEU A 83 -11.73 7.39 21.69
C LEU A 83 -12.17 7.12 20.26
N LYS A 84 -13.32 6.44 20.08
CA LYS A 84 -13.98 6.29 18.77
C LYS A 84 -14.73 7.59 18.43
N LEU A 85 -15.07 7.76 17.14
CA LEU A 85 -15.94 8.86 16.68
C LEU A 85 -17.19 8.90 17.56
N PHE A 86 -17.43 10.01 18.26
CA PHE A 86 -18.60 10.16 19.11
C PHE A 86 -19.85 10.31 18.22
N PRO A 87 -20.88 9.44 18.35
CA PRO A 87 -22.16 9.61 17.65
C PRO A 87 -22.96 10.72 18.34
N GLY A 88 -22.56 11.98 18.15
CA GLY A 88 -23.10 13.15 18.84
C GLY A 88 -22.18 14.36 18.72
N LYS A 89 -22.33 15.36 19.61
CA LYS A 89 -21.53 16.60 19.61
C LYS A 89 -20.03 16.28 19.55
N LEU A 90 -19.31 17.01 18.70
CA LEU A 90 -17.86 16.88 18.52
C LEU A 90 -17.14 17.17 19.84
N LYS A 91 -16.74 16.11 20.57
CA LYS A 91 -15.80 16.22 21.70
C LYS A 91 -14.37 16.15 21.16
N SER A 92 -13.47 16.97 21.70
CA SER A 92 -12.04 16.88 21.39
C SER A 92 -11.47 15.55 21.89
N ARG A 93 -10.53 14.99 21.13
CA ARG A 93 -9.75 13.81 21.54
C ARG A 93 -8.62 14.15 22.51
N TRP A 94 -8.38 15.45 22.70
CA TRP A 94 -7.40 15.99 23.63
C TRP A 94 -8.02 16.07 25.03
N SER A 95 -7.31 15.50 26.00
CA SER A 95 -7.63 15.56 27.42
C SER A 95 -6.68 16.52 28.10
N GLY A 96 -7.25 17.39 28.96
CA GLY A 96 -6.64 18.07 30.12
C GLY A 96 -5.28 18.78 29.95
N PRO A 97 -5.07 19.94 30.58
CA PRO A 97 -3.72 20.45 30.78
C PRO A 97 -3.00 19.60 31.85
N PHE A 98 -1.90 18.96 31.47
CA PHE A 98 -1.03 18.21 32.37
C PHE A 98 0.33 18.90 32.46
N LYS A 99 0.98 18.85 33.63
CA LYS A 99 2.33 19.38 33.79
C LYS A 99 3.37 18.29 33.60
N VAL A 100 4.42 18.58 32.85
CA VAL A 100 5.58 17.70 32.74
C VAL A 100 6.39 17.77 34.03
N LYS A 101 6.56 16.66 34.74
CA LYS A 101 7.43 16.57 35.92
C LYS A 101 8.88 16.35 35.53
N GLU A 102 9.11 15.34 34.71
CA GLU A 102 10.43 14.95 34.24
C GLU A 102 10.34 14.25 32.88
N VAL A 103 11.43 14.35 32.11
CA VAL A 103 11.59 13.65 30.84
C VAL A 103 12.62 12.55 31.07
N LEU A 104 12.21 11.31 30.83
CA LEU A 104 13.07 10.14 30.98
C LEU A 104 14.01 10.01 29.78
N PRO A 105 15.20 9.41 29.95
CA PRO A 105 16.21 9.31 28.89
C PRO A 105 15.73 8.53 27.65
N TYR A 106 14.72 7.68 27.79
CA TYR A 106 14.14 6.88 26.70
C TYR A 106 13.03 7.59 25.92
N GLY A 107 12.75 8.87 26.21
CA GLY A 107 11.72 9.65 25.51
C GLY A 107 10.31 9.52 26.10
N ASP A 108 10.16 8.81 27.21
CA ASP A 108 8.94 8.81 28.00
C ASP A 108 8.88 10.07 28.89
N ILE A 109 7.65 10.51 29.19
CA ILE A 109 7.42 11.69 30.02
C ILE A 109 6.51 11.32 31.19
N THR A 110 6.91 11.76 32.40
CA THR A 110 6.05 11.68 33.59
C THR A 110 5.20 12.95 33.66
N LEU A 111 3.89 12.77 33.55
CA LEU A 111 2.90 13.85 33.61
C LEU A 111 2.20 13.86 34.97
N VAL A 112 1.89 15.07 35.45
CA VAL A 112 1.19 15.30 36.71
C VAL A 112 -0.11 16.04 36.41
N ASN A 113 -1.21 15.52 36.95
CA ASN A 113 -2.51 16.18 36.90
C ASN A 113 -2.64 17.22 38.04
N GLN A 114 -3.65 18.09 37.98
CA GLN A 114 -3.97 19.06 39.04
C GLN A 114 -4.22 18.40 40.41
N ASN A 115 -4.63 17.13 40.41
CA ASN A 115 -4.87 16.33 41.61
C ASN A 115 -3.60 15.67 42.18
N GLY A 116 -2.42 15.92 41.59
CA GLY A 116 -1.14 15.32 42.01
C GLY A 116 -0.94 13.86 41.58
N VAL A 117 -1.84 13.32 40.75
CA VAL A 117 -1.69 11.96 40.19
C VAL A 117 -0.66 11.99 39.07
N GLU A 118 0.34 11.11 39.17
CA GLU A 118 1.41 10.97 38.19
C GLU A 118 1.14 9.79 37.26
N PHE A 119 1.40 9.95 35.96
CA PHE A 119 1.33 8.87 34.99
C PHE A 119 2.35 9.05 33.88
N MET A 120 2.86 7.93 33.37
CA MET A 120 3.89 7.92 32.33
C MET A 120 3.25 7.79 30.96
N VAL A 121 3.73 8.57 30.01
CA VAL A 121 3.27 8.53 28.61
C VAL A 121 4.47 8.50 27.69
N THR A 122 4.42 7.63 26.69
CA THR A 122 5.39 7.60 25.60
C THR A 122 5.09 8.71 24.61
N VAL A 123 6.09 9.53 24.32
CA VAL A 123 5.99 10.55 23.27
C VAL A 123 6.00 9.85 21.92
N THR A 124 4.89 9.94 21.20
CA THR A 124 4.87 9.53 19.78
C THR A 124 5.39 10.72 18.97
N GLY A 125 6.58 10.56 18.41
CA GLY A 125 7.23 11.51 17.50
C GLY A 125 6.94 11.20 16.04
#